data_AF-W7SV32-F1
#
_entry.id   AF-W7SV32-F1
#
_cell.length_a   1.000
_cell.length_b   1.000
_cell.length_c   1.000
_cell.angle_alpha   90.00
_cell.angle_beta   90.00
_cell.angle_gamma   90.00
#
_symmetry.space_group_name_H-M   'P 1'
#
loop_
_entity.id
_entity.type
_entity.pdbx_description
1 polymer ?
#
loop_
_entity_poly.entity_id
_entity_poly.type
_entity_poly.pdbx_seq_one_letter_code
_entity_poly.pdbx_strand_id
1 'polypeptide(L)'
;MTEIQRLDPAVAVAELRASGDSARGFLGLDPVTQNDSLLTQELESLQAQLFSAGETLVGFAPNADQPRQAYVASTSADPEPLRALLEFLATYQRCTTFVAMVPDGVEAAQGFAACGFERVGVLPRHRWQNYDWQDVLVYVGRTDTCRS
;
A
#
# COMPACT_ATOMS: atom_id res chain seq x y z
N MET A 1 4.14 -17.96 9.68
CA MET A 1 4.89 -16.90 8.99
C MET A 1 4.38 -16.90 7.57
N THR A 2 3.67 -15.83 7.19
CA THR A 2 3.11 -15.69 5.84
C THR A 2 4.24 -15.37 4.87
N GLU A 3 4.35 -16.15 3.81
CA GLU A 3 5.34 -15.93 2.76
C GLU A 3 4.78 -14.93 1.74
N ILE A 4 5.55 -13.88 1.45
CA ILE A 4 5.25 -12.91 0.40
C ILE A 4 6.15 -13.16 -0.81
N GLN A 5 5.57 -13.21 -2.00
CA GLN A 5 6.31 -13.42 -3.23
C GLN A 5 6.38 -12.11 -4.02
N ARG A 6 7.59 -11.69 -4.39
CA ARG A 6 7.76 -10.50 -5.24
C ARG A 6 7.18 -10.75 -6.63
N LEU A 7 6.42 -9.79 -7.13
CA LEU A 7 5.84 -9.82 -8.47
C LEU A 7 6.71 -9.09 -9.49
N ASP A 8 6.77 -9.63 -10.70
CA ASP A 8 7.28 -8.91 -11.86
C ASP A 8 6.31 -7.78 -12.25
N PRO A 9 6.77 -6.68 -12.86
CA PRO A 9 5.92 -5.51 -13.14
C PRO A 9 4.64 -5.82 -13.92
N ALA A 10 4.74 -6.64 -14.97
CA ALA A 10 3.59 -7.03 -15.78
C ALA A 10 2.56 -7.86 -14.98
N VAL A 11 3.05 -8.73 -14.10
CA VAL A 11 2.19 -9.55 -13.22
C VAL A 11 1.55 -8.64 -12.16
N ALA A 12 2.31 -7.73 -11.56
CA ALA A 12 1.80 -6.78 -10.57
C ALA A 12 0.64 -5.94 -11.12
N VAL A 13 0.74 -5.46 -12.37
CA VAL A 13 -0.34 -4.73 -13.05
C VAL A 13 -1.57 -5.62 -13.26
N ALA A 14 -1.38 -6.85 -13.72
CA ALA A 14 -2.48 -7.80 -13.93
C ALA A 14 -3.19 -8.17 -12.62
N GLU A 15 -2.45 -8.35 -11.53
CA GLU A 15 -3.00 -8.67 -10.21
C GLU A 15 -3.73 -7.46 -9.59
N LEU A 16 -3.18 -6.24 -9.72
CA LEU A 16 -3.85 -5.01 -9.28
C LEU A 16 -5.18 -4.81 -10.03
N ARG A 17 -5.21 -5.13 -11.33
CA ARG A 17 -6.43 -5.14 -12.14
C ARG A 17 -7.45 -6.16 -11.62
N ALA A 18 -7.00 -7.39 -11.41
CA ALA A 18 -7.86 -8.48 -10.95
C ALA A 18 -8.45 -8.20 -9.56
N SER A 19 -7.71 -7.49 -8.71
CA SER A 19 -8.15 -7.07 -7.37
C SER A 19 -9.30 -6.05 -7.39
N GLY A 20 -9.59 -5.42 -8.54
CA GLY A 20 -10.73 -4.54 -8.72
C GLY A 20 -10.78 -3.37 -7.74
N ASP A 21 -11.93 -3.16 -7.11
CA ASP A 21 -12.15 -2.02 -6.21
C ASP A 21 -11.23 -2.04 -4.97
N SER A 22 -10.76 -3.22 -4.53
CA SER A 22 -9.85 -3.32 -3.39
C SER A 22 -8.45 -2.73 -3.65
N ALA A 23 -8.04 -2.62 -4.92
CA ALA A 23 -6.78 -2.01 -5.32
C ALA A 23 -6.90 -0.49 -5.58
N ARG A 24 -8.08 0.10 -5.41
CA ARG A 24 -8.27 1.54 -5.61
C ARG A 24 -7.54 2.33 -4.53
N GLY A 25 -6.59 3.16 -4.95
CA GLY A 25 -5.81 4.02 -4.06
C GLY A 25 -4.53 3.34 -3.59
N PHE A 26 -4.25 2.15 -4.10
CA PHE A 26 -3.03 1.41 -3.82
C PHE A 26 -1.81 2.25 -4.21
N LEU A 27 -1.04 2.69 -3.21
CA LEU A 27 0.07 3.65 -3.37
C LEU A 27 -0.34 4.95 -4.11
N GLY A 28 -1.59 5.39 -3.94
CA GLY A 28 -2.13 6.58 -4.62
C GLY A 28 -2.60 6.36 -6.06
N LEU A 29 -2.52 5.11 -6.57
CA LEU A 29 -2.90 4.77 -7.93
C LEU A 29 -4.39 4.42 -8.06
N ASP A 30 -4.91 4.39 -9.28
CA ASP A 30 -6.26 3.89 -9.58
C ASP A 30 -6.20 2.81 -10.67
N PRO A 31 -5.87 1.55 -10.29
CA PRO A 31 -5.73 0.44 -11.22
C PRO A 31 -7.02 0.08 -11.96
N VAL A 32 -8.18 0.56 -11.52
CA VAL A 32 -9.46 0.27 -12.19
C VAL A 32 -9.68 1.20 -13.38
N THR A 33 -9.24 2.46 -13.28
CA THR A 33 -9.51 3.49 -14.29
C THR A 33 -8.32 3.80 -15.20
N GLN A 34 -7.08 3.65 -14.70
CA GLN A 34 -5.88 3.84 -15.51
C GLN A 34 -5.75 2.71 -16.54
N ASN A 35 -5.17 2.96 -17.72
CA ASN A 35 -4.78 1.88 -18.63
C ASN A 35 -3.48 1.20 -18.15
N ASP A 36 -3.18 0.00 -18.65
CA ASP A 36 -2.04 -0.81 -18.15
C ASP A 36 -0.69 -0.12 -18.36
N SER A 37 -0.52 0.57 -19.50
CA SER A 37 0.71 1.31 -19.81
C SER A 37 0.95 2.47 -18.85
N LEU A 38 -0.10 3.23 -18.54
CA LEU A 38 -0.03 4.30 -17.56
C LEU A 38 0.24 3.74 -16.16
N LEU A 39 -0.44 2.67 -15.76
CA LEU A 39 -0.23 2.06 -14.44
C LEU A 39 1.21 1.55 -14.28
N THR A 40 1.77 0.93 -15.33
CA THR A 40 3.17 0.48 -15.34
C THR A 40 4.12 1.66 -15.17
N GLN A 41 3.92 2.73 -15.94
CA GLN A 41 4.77 3.92 -15.88
C GLN A 41 4.73 4.60 -14.50
N GLU A 42 3.55 4.68 -13.89
CA GLU A 42 3.41 5.26 -12.54
C GLU A 42 4.09 4.39 -11.48
N LEU A 43 3.93 3.06 -11.54
CA LEU A 43 4.64 2.14 -10.64
C LEU A 43 6.15 2.28 -10.76
N GLU A 44 6.68 2.39 -11.98
CA GLU A 44 8.12 2.61 -12.22
C GLU A 44 8.59 3.97 -11.70
N SER A 45 7.82 5.03 -11.96
CA SER A 45 8.11 6.40 -11.47
C SER A 45 8.20 6.45 -9.95
N LEU A 46 7.27 5.78 -9.26
CA LEU A 46 7.25 5.65 -7.81
C LEU A 46 8.32 4.70 -7.27
N GLN A 47 9.01 3.96 -8.13
CA GLN A 47 9.88 2.84 -7.75
C GLN A 47 9.15 1.81 -6.88
N ALA A 48 7.85 1.62 -7.16
CA ALA A 48 6.99 0.75 -6.39
C ALA A 48 7.37 -0.73 -6.57
N GLN A 49 7.30 -1.50 -5.50
CA GLN A 49 7.47 -2.95 -5.53
C GLN A 49 6.27 -3.61 -4.88
N LEU A 50 5.72 -4.61 -5.57
CA LEU A 50 4.53 -5.34 -5.17
C LEU A 50 4.85 -6.80 -4.90
N PHE A 51 4.09 -7.37 -3.97
CA PHE A 51 4.20 -8.74 -3.53
C PHE A 51 2.79 -9.34 -3.39
N SER A 52 2.68 -10.64 -3.66
CA SER A 52 1.48 -11.41 -3.40
C SER A 52 1.64 -12.31 -2.18
N ALA A 53 0.54 -12.53 -1.46
CA ALA A 53 0.36 -13.60 -0.48
C ALA A 53 -1.05 -14.17 -0.65
N GLY A 54 -1.15 -15.28 -1.38
CA GLY A 54 -2.45 -15.76 -1.86
C GLY A 54 -3.11 -14.71 -2.75
N GLU A 55 -4.35 -14.32 -2.41
CA GLU A 55 -5.13 -13.30 -3.13
C GLU A 55 -4.84 -11.87 -2.64
N THR A 56 -4.05 -11.70 -1.57
CA THR A 56 -3.71 -10.37 -1.03
C THR A 56 -2.50 -9.81 -1.75
N LEU A 57 -2.61 -8.54 -2.17
CA LEU A 57 -1.50 -7.75 -2.64
C LEU A 57 -1.04 -6.80 -1.55
N VAL A 58 0.27 -6.75 -1.36
CA VAL A 58 0.93 -5.75 -0.53
C VAL A 58 2.05 -5.11 -1.35
N GLY A 59 2.34 -3.85 -1.08
CA GLY A 59 3.35 -3.13 -1.85
C GLY A 59 3.89 -1.94 -1.11
N PHE A 60 5.03 -1.45 -1.59
CA PHE A 60 5.64 -0.26 -1.06
C PHE A 60 6.27 0.61 -2.14
N ALA A 61 6.42 1.90 -1.84
CA ALA A 61 7.24 2.84 -2.58
C ALA A 61 8.14 3.61 -1.59
N PRO A 62 9.44 3.81 -1.89
CA PRO A 62 10.31 4.59 -1.02
C PRO A 62 9.88 6.07 -0.97
N ASN A 63 10.07 6.73 0.17
CA ASN A 63 9.97 8.18 0.22
C ASN A 63 11.32 8.81 -0.22
N ALA A 64 11.33 9.51 -1.35
CA ALA A 64 12.52 10.17 -1.90
C ALA A 64 13.11 11.24 -0.95
N ASP A 65 12.29 11.89 -0.15
CA ASP A 65 12.70 12.95 0.78
C ASP A 65 13.12 12.39 2.15
N GLN A 66 12.74 11.16 2.46
CA GLN A 66 12.99 10.52 3.76
C GLN A 66 13.46 9.07 3.57
N PRO A 67 14.79 8.82 3.49
CA PRO A 67 15.34 7.53 3.07
C PRO A 67 15.01 6.32 3.95
N ARG A 68 14.50 6.53 5.17
CA ARG A 68 14.06 5.45 6.09
C ARG A 68 12.54 5.33 6.18
N GLN A 69 11.82 6.05 5.35
CA GLN A 69 10.37 6.00 5.28
C GLN A 69 9.92 5.34 3.97
N ALA A 70 8.90 4.49 4.05
CA ALA A 70 8.24 3.92 2.88
C ALA A 70 6.73 4.18 2.95
N TYR A 71 6.15 4.46 1.80
CA TYR A 71 4.71 4.36 1.61
C TYR A 71 4.35 2.88 1.43
N VAL A 72 3.32 2.41 2.11
CA VAL A 72 2.87 1.02 2.05
C VAL A 72 1.39 0.94 1.70
N ALA A 73 1.00 -0.14 1.04
CA ALA A 73 -0.39 -0.40 0.66
C ALA A 73 -0.70 -1.90 0.81
N SER A 74 -1.99 -2.19 1.02
CA SER A 74 -2.55 -3.53 1.03
C SER A 74 -3.95 -3.50 0.40
N THR A 75 -4.34 -4.58 -0.26
CA THR A 75 -5.71 -4.78 -0.77
C THR A 75 -6.63 -5.48 0.24
N SER A 76 -6.12 -5.94 1.38
CA SER A 76 -6.85 -6.77 2.34
C SER A 76 -6.87 -6.17 3.74
N ALA A 77 -7.89 -6.51 4.52
CA ALA A 77 -7.96 -6.25 5.95
C ALA A 77 -7.14 -7.25 6.79
N ASP A 78 -6.71 -8.38 6.20
CA ASP A 78 -5.84 -9.35 6.87
C ASP A 78 -4.47 -8.73 7.19
N PRO A 79 -4.08 -8.63 8.47
CA PRO A 79 -2.80 -8.04 8.84
C PRO A 79 -1.59 -8.90 8.47
N GLU A 80 -1.73 -10.21 8.27
CA GLU A 80 -0.57 -11.11 8.14
C GLU A 80 0.33 -10.82 6.92
N PRO A 81 -0.21 -10.64 5.68
CA PRO A 81 0.60 -10.22 4.54
C PRO A 81 1.30 -8.87 4.75
N LEU A 82 0.61 -7.93 5.41
CA LEU A 82 1.16 -6.61 5.69
C LEU A 82 2.31 -6.71 6.70
N ARG A 83 2.16 -7.49 7.79
CA ARG A 83 3.24 -7.73 8.76
C ARG A 83 4.49 -8.31 8.08
N ALA A 84 4.33 -9.28 7.21
CA ALA A 84 5.44 -9.87 6.45
C ALA A 84 6.18 -8.82 5.58
N LEU A 85 5.43 -7.94 4.91
CA LEU A 85 6.03 -6.82 4.17
C LEU A 85 6.79 -5.86 5.09
N LEU A 86 6.20 -5.46 6.22
CA LEU A 86 6.84 -4.53 7.16
C LEU A 86 8.13 -5.11 7.74
N GLU A 87 8.15 -6.41 8.06
CA GLU A 87 9.35 -7.11 8.50
C GLU A 87 10.43 -7.13 7.41
N PHE A 88 10.06 -7.42 6.16
CA PHE A 88 10.96 -7.35 5.02
C PHE A 88 11.57 -5.94 4.87
N LEU A 89 10.74 -4.89 4.92
CA LEU A 89 11.20 -3.51 4.79
C LEU A 89 12.10 -3.08 5.94
N ALA A 90 11.78 -3.48 7.17
CA ALA A 90 12.60 -3.18 8.34
C ALA A 90 13.98 -3.87 8.25
N THR A 91 13.99 -5.13 7.82
CA THR A 91 15.19 -5.98 7.85
C THR A 91 16.11 -5.72 6.66
N TYR A 92 15.55 -5.69 5.45
CA TYR A 92 16.33 -5.65 4.22
C TYR A 92 16.40 -4.24 3.62
N GLN A 93 15.34 -3.44 3.72
CA GLN A 93 15.32 -2.06 3.23
C GLN A 93 15.69 -1.04 4.31
N ARG A 94 15.88 -1.47 5.57
CA ARG A 94 16.23 -0.63 6.72
C ARG A 94 15.26 0.54 6.94
N CYS A 95 14.00 0.38 6.53
CA CYS A 95 12.95 1.35 6.80
C CYS A 95 12.60 1.32 8.29
N THR A 96 12.38 2.49 8.88
CA THR A 96 12.00 2.64 10.31
C THR A 96 10.62 3.25 10.48
N THR A 97 10.05 3.81 9.41
CA THR A 97 8.75 4.47 9.42
C THR A 97 7.97 4.08 8.18
N PHE A 98 6.67 3.87 8.35
CA PHE A 98 5.78 3.42 7.29
C PHE A 98 4.59 4.36 7.24
N VAL A 99 4.18 4.75 6.03
CA VAL A 99 3.03 5.62 5.82
C VAL A 99 2.03 4.89 4.94
N ALA A 100 0.77 4.82 5.35
CA ALA A 100 -0.31 4.33 4.51
C ALA A 100 -1.30 5.45 4.27
N MET A 101 -1.69 5.62 3.00
CA MET A 101 -2.72 6.55 2.56
C MET A 101 -3.88 5.73 2.04
N VAL A 102 -4.97 5.71 2.80
CA VAL A 102 -6.08 4.78 2.59
C VAL A 102 -7.35 5.60 2.37
N PRO A 103 -8.10 5.41 1.27
CA PRO A 103 -9.38 6.09 1.08
C PRO A 103 -10.33 5.80 2.24
N ASP A 104 -11.15 6.77 2.64
CA ASP A 104 -12.13 6.52 3.70
C ASP A 104 -13.14 5.45 3.27
N GLY A 105 -13.52 4.57 4.21
CA GLY A 105 -14.51 3.51 3.99
C GLY A 105 -14.01 2.22 3.33
N VAL A 106 -12.72 2.06 3.00
CA VAL A 106 -12.19 0.78 2.49
C VAL A 106 -11.76 -0.16 3.62
N GLU A 107 -11.98 -1.46 3.44
CA GLU A 107 -11.74 -2.47 4.48
C GLU A 107 -10.26 -2.60 4.89
N ALA A 108 -9.34 -2.34 3.95
CA ALA A 108 -7.90 -2.42 4.18
C ALA A 108 -7.41 -1.54 5.36
N ALA A 109 -8.16 -0.48 5.72
CA ALA A 109 -7.86 0.37 6.88
C ALA A 109 -7.75 -0.42 8.20
N GLN A 110 -8.51 -1.52 8.34
CA GLN A 110 -8.49 -2.36 9.55
C GLN A 110 -7.17 -3.13 9.70
N GLY A 111 -6.58 -3.58 8.59
CA GLY A 111 -5.30 -4.29 8.58
C GLY A 111 -4.15 -3.43 9.09
N PHE A 112 -4.14 -2.13 8.76
CA PHE A 112 -3.13 -1.19 9.26
C PHE A 112 -3.22 -0.99 10.78
N ALA A 113 -4.42 -0.80 11.31
CA ALA A 113 -4.62 -0.67 12.75
C ALA A 113 -4.15 -1.93 13.51
N ALA A 114 -4.45 -3.12 12.97
CA ALA A 114 -3.99 -4.39 13.53
C ALA A 114 -2.46 -4.59 13.43
N CYS A 115 -1.77 -3.84 12.57
CA CYS A 115 -0.31 -3.81 12.47
C CYS A 115 0.33 -2.69 13.31
N GLY A 116 -0.43 -2.04 14.21
CA GLY A 116 0.10 -1.01 15.10
C GLY A 116 0.33 0.34 14.42
N PHE A 117 -0.37 0.61 13.30
CA PHE A 117 -0.40 1.95 12.71
C PHE A 117 -1.36 2.85 13.49
N GLU A 118 -0.96 4.11 13.64
CA GLU A 118 -1.80 5.15 14.22
C GLU A 118 -2.35 6.05 13.12
N ARG A 119 -3.64 6.39 13.20
CA ARG A 119 -4.23 7.41 12.32
C ARG A 119 -3.76 8.78 12.78
N VAL A 120 -2.99 9.47 11.94
CA VAL A 120 -2.42 10.79 12.27
C VAL A 120 -3.18 11.95 11.64
N GLY A 121 -4.01 11.69 10.64
CA GLY A 121 -4.75 12.76 9.97
C GLY A 121 -5.70 12.29 8.88
N VAL A 122 -6.32 13.28 8.25
CA VAL A 122 -7.18 13.15 7.06
C VAL A 122 -6.75 14.21 6.07
N LEU A 123 -6.61 13.82 4.81
CA LEU A 123 -6.47 14.72 3.69
C LEU A 123 -7.87 14.89 3.06
N PRO A 124 -8.57 16.01 3.33
CA PRO A 124 -9.92 16.20 2.86
C PRO A 124 -9.94 16.39 1.34
N ARG A 125 -10.90 15.74 0.66
CA ARG A 125 -11.12 15.85 -0.79
C ARG A 125 -9.82 15.69 -1.59
N HIS A 126 -8.98 14.74 -1.17
CA HIS A 126 -7.64 14.58 -1.72
C HIS A 126 -7.61 13.71 -2.97
N ARG A 127 -8.59 12.81 -3.12
CA ARG A 127 -8.67 11.88 -4.24
C ARG A 127 -9.96 12.10 -5.02
N TRP A 128 -9.88 12.18 -6.35
CA TRP A 128 -11.05 12.16 -7.22
C TRP A 128 -11.36 10.73 -7.69
N GLN A 129 -12.57 10.26 -7.46
CA GLN A 129 -13.04 8.94 -7.88
C GLN A 129 -14.56 8.91 -8.07
N ASN A 130 -15.05 8.17 -9.06
CA ASN A 130 -16.48 7.98 -9.33
C ASN A 130 -17.27 9.31 -9.40
N TYR A 131 -16.65 10.33 -10.00
CA TYR A 131 -17.18 11.69 -10.12
C TYR A 131 -17.37 12.43 -8.78
N ASP A 132 -16.70 11.99 -7.72
CA ASP A 132 -16.72 12.65 -6.41
C ASP A 132 -15.31 12.77 -5.81
N TRP A 133 -15.17 13.70 -4.87
CA TRP A 133 -13.95 13.84 -4.08
C TRP A 133 -14.05 13.02 -2.80
N GLN A 134 -13.08 12.15 -2.59
CA GLN A 134 -12.95 11.32 -1.40
C GLN A 134 -11.85 11.84 -0.48
N ASP A 135 -12.10 11.67 0.82
CA ASP A 135 -11.12 11.90 1.86
C ASP A 135 -10.15 10.72 1.93
N VAL A 136 -8.88 11.02 2.23
CA VAL A 136 -7.83 10.02 2.39
C VAL A 136 -7.33 10.04 3.83
N LEU A 137 -7.42 8.90 4.49
CA LEU A 137 -6.92 8.70 5.84
C LEU A 137 -5.40 8.45 5.80
N VAL A 138 -4.66 9.13 6.66
CA VAL A 138 -3.21 8.96 6.77
C VAL A 138 -2.88 8.20 8.05
N TYR A 139 -2.21 7.08 7.87
CA TYR A 139 -1.73 6.20 8.94
C TYR A 139 -0.21 6.18 8.96
N VAL A 140 0.36 6.16 10.17
CA VAL A 140 1.81 6.06 10.36
C VAL A 140 2.12 4.89 11.29
N GLY A 141 3.02 4.02 10.84
CA GLY A 141 3.58 2.92 11.62
C GLY A 141 5.08 3.13 11.84
N ARG A 142 5.61 2.55 12.91
CA ARG A 142 7.06 2.55 13.21
C ARG A 142 7.52 1.13 13.50
N THR A 143 8.79 0.84 13.25
CA THR A 143 9.31 -0.53 13.41
C THR A 143 9.26 -1.08 14.83
N ASP A 144 9.26 -0.22 15.85
CA ASP A 144 9.07 -0.58 17.25
C ASP A 144 7.61 -0.96 17.57
N THR A 145 6.63 -0.30 16.95
CA THR A 145 5.21 -0.59 17.17
C THR A 145 4.69 -1.73 16.29
N CYS A 146 5.22 -1.88 15.07
CA CYS A 146 4.74 -2.86 14.09
C CYS A 146 5.29 -4.29 14.28
N ARG A 147 6.15 -4.53 15.28
CA ARG A 147 6.72 -5.84 15.61
C ARG A 147 6.04 -6.54 16.80
N SER A 148 5.08 -5.87 17.44
CA SER A 148 4.34 -6.37 18.60
C SER A 148 3.15 -7.24 18.16
#